data_AF-A0A0M3J434-F1
#
_entry.id   AF-A0A0M3J434-F1
#
_cell.length_a   1.000
_cell.length_b   1.000
_cell.length_c   1.000
_cell.angle_alpha   90.00
_cell.angle_beta   90.00
_cell.angle_gamma   90.00
#
_symmetry.space_group_name_H-M   'P 1'
#
loop_
_entity.id
_entity.type
_entity.pdbx_description
1 polymer ?
#
loop_
_entity_poly.entity_id
_entity_poly.type
_entity_poly.pdbx_seq_one_letter_code
_entity_poly.pdbx_strand_id
1 'polypeptide(L)'
;MCESNCNNNLCAVLHGKDDIRMEQREVPKPKPNQLLIKIHTVGICGTDVHYWKHAKIGEFTVTKPMVLGHESSGTVAAVGSDVKGFSIGKCVSFVDIHF
;
A
#
# COMPACT_ATOMS: atom_id res chain seq x y z
N MET A 1 12.91 16.94 16.73
CA MET A 1 12.35 15.59 16.93
C MET A 1 10.84 15.75 17.01
N CYS A 2 10.10 15.23 16.03
CA CYS A 2 8.64 15.25 16.10
C CYS A 2 8.21 13.93 16.77
N GLU A 3 7.82 14.01 18.04
CA GLU A 3 7.14 12.94 18.74
C GLU A 3 5.67 12.96 18.33
N SER A 4 5.29 12.16 17.33
CA SER A 4 3.89 11.98 16.95
C SER A 4 3.66 10.55 16.47
N ASN A 5 3.32 9.68 17.44
CA ASN A 5 2.67 8.38 17.28
C ASN A 5 3.06 7.55 16.04
N CYS A 6 4.08 6.69 16.16
CA CYS A 6 4.60 5.80 15.10
C CYS A 6 3.63 4.68 14.63
N ASN A 7 2.35 4.74 15.00
CA ASN A 7 1.34 3.72 14.69
C ASN A 7 0.26 4.15 13.68
N ASN A 8 0.40 5.32 13.06
CA ASN A 8 -0.56 5.78 12.06
C ASN A 8 -0.20 5.22 10.67
N ASN A 9 -1.10 4.41 10.10
CA ASN A 9 -1.02 3.88 8.75
C ASN A 9 -2.33 4.17 8.02
N LEU A 10 -2.51 5.43 7.63
CA LEU A 10 -3.73 5.90 6.98
C LEU A 10 -3.76 5.41 5.53
N CYS A 11 -4.79 4.65 5.17
CA CYS A 11 -4.96 4.05 3.85
C CYS A 11 -6.20 4.60 3.15
N ALA A 12 -6.14 4.75 1.83
CA ALA A 12 -7.32 4.93 0.98
C ALA A 12 -7.93 3.55 0.70
N VAL A 13 -9.11 3.28 1.27
CA VAL A 13 -9.78 1.98 1.20
C VAL A 13 -11.06 2.10 0.39
N LEU A 14 -11.16 1.31 -0.66
CA LEU A 14 -12.36 1.14 -1.47
C LEU A 14 -13.29 0.10 -0.82
N HIS A 15 -14.47 0.52 -0.41
CA HIS A 15 -15.51 -0.36 0.16
C HIS A 15 -16.50 -0.88 -0.90
N GLY A 16 -16.60 -0.17 -2.01
CA GLY A 16 -17.51 -0.48 -3.09
C GLY A 16 -17.56 0.67 -4.08
N LYS A 17 -18.50 0.61 -5.01
CA LYS A 17 -18.64 1.63 -6.05
C LYS A 17 -18.83 3.02 -5.43
N ASP A 18 -18.03 3.97 -5.91
CA ASP A 18 -18.01 5.37 -5.50
C ASP A 18 -17.68 5.61 -4.01
N ASP A 19 -17.19 4.59 -3.28
CA ASP A 19 -16.99 4.64 -1.83
C ASP A 19 -15.52 4.39 -1.44
N ILE A 20 -14.71 5.45 -1.49
CA ILE A 20 -13.34 5.47 -0.94
C ILE A 20 -13.35 6.18 0.40
N ARG A 21 -12.74 5.54 1.40
CA ARG A 21 -12.63 6.07 2.76
C ARG A 21 -11.18 6.11 3.20
N MET A 22 -10.83 7.10 4.00
CA MET A 22 -9.53 7.16 4.66
C MET A 22 -9.64 6.42 5.99
N GLU A 23 -8.91 5.31 6.13
CA GLU A 23 -8.98 4.44 7.30
C GLU A 23 -7.60 4.18 7.89
N GLN A 24 -7.50 4.20 9.22
CA GLN A 24 -6.29 3.74 9.87
C GLN A 24 -6.23 2.21 9.83
N ARG A 25 -5.08 1.66 9.48
CA ARG A 25 -4.79 0.23 9.56
C ARG A 25 -3.60 -0.01 10.46
N GLU A 26 -3.38 -1.27 10.83
CA GLU A 26 -2.17 -1.63 11.55
C GLU A 26 -0.95 -1.53 10.62
N VAL A 27 0.18 -1.13 11.18
CA VAL A 27 1.47 -1.22 10.48
C VAL A 27 1.88 -2.69 10.44
N PRO A 28 2.03 -3.31 9.26
CA PRO A 28 2.37 -4.72 9.18
C PRO A 28 3.81 -4.96 9.65
N LYS A 29 4.05 -6.11 10.28
CA LYS A 29 5.40 -6.60 10.57
C LYS A 29 5.89 -7.43 9.38
N PRO A 30 7.04 -7.13 8.78
CA PRO A 30 7.52 -7.88 7.62
C PRO A 30 7.88 -9.31 8.04
N LYS A 31 7.49 -10.28 7.21
CA LYS A 31 7.98 -11.67 7.29
C LYS A 31 9.48 -11.74 6.94
N PRO A 32 10.17 -12.87 7.21
CA PRO A 32 11.60 -13.04 6.92
C PRO A 32 12.03 -12.62 5.51
N ASN A 33 11.18 -12.83 4.51
CA ASN A 33 11.45 -12.52 3.09
C ASN A 33 10.82 -11.20 2.60
N GLN A 34 10.36 -10.32 3.50
CA GLN A 34 9.65 -9.10 3.15
C GLN A 34 10.39 -7.84 3.61
N LEU A 35 10.08 -6.74 2.95
CA LEU A 35 10.43 -5.39 3.39
C LEU A 35 9.17 -4.70 3.92
N LEU A 36 9.32 -3.90 4.97
CA LEU A 36 8.33 -2.89 5.32
C LEU A 36 8.77 -1.58 4.67
N ILE A 37 7.91 -0.98 3.86
CA ILE A 37 8.18 0.29 3.18
C ILE A 37 7.33 1.39 3.81
N LYS A 38 7.98 2.49 4.20
CA LYS A 38 7.30 3.75 4.49
C LYS A 38 7.01 4.43 3.15
N ILE A 39 5.74 4.38 2.74
CA ILE A 39 5.29 4.96 1.47
C ILE A 39 5.52 6.47 1.48
N HIS A 40 6.07 6.98 0.39
CA HIS A 40 6.27 8.41 0.16
C HIS A 40 5.33 8.94 -0.92
N THR A 41 5.28 8.27 -2.07
CA THR A 41 4.47 8.69 -3.22
C THR A 41 3.81 7.48 -3.86
N VAL A 42 2.54 7.63 -4.24
CA VAL A 42 1.77 6.65 -5.01
C VAL A 42 1.15 7.35 -6.21
N GLY A 43 1.41 6.84 -7.41
CA GLY A 43 0.75 7.24 -8.65
C GLY A 43 -0.66 6.69 -8.72
N ILE A 44 -1.56 7.45 -9.35
CA ILE A 44 -2.93 7.01 -9.64
C ILE A 44 -2.97 6.56 -11.09
N CYS A 45 -3.47 5.35 -11.32
CA CYS A 45 -3.67 4.80 -12.65
C CYS A 45 -5.16 4.74 -13.00
N GLY A 46 -5.48 4.58 -14.29
CA GLY A 46 -6.85 4.41 -14.75
C GLY A 46 -7.56 3.21 -14.12
N THR A 47 -6.81 2.18 -13.72
CA THR A 47 -7.33 1.01 -13.01
C THR A 47 -7.84 1.34 -11.60
N ASP A 48 -7.19 2.24 -10.86
CA ASP A 48 -7.69 2.70 -9.55
C ASP A 48 -9.04 3.42 -9.73
N VAL A 49 -9.14 4.30 -10.73
CA VAL A 49 -10.37 5.02 -11.08
C VAL A 49 -11.46 4.05 -11.54
N HIS A 50 -11.10 3.04 -12.33
CA HIS A 50 -12.05 2.04 -12.80
C HIS A 50 -12.61 1.20 -11.63
N TYR A 51 -11.76 0.79 -10.70
CA TYR A 51 -12.23 0.13 -9.48
C TYR A 51 -13.12 1.04 -8.64
N TRP A 52 -12.76 2.31 -8.48
CA TRP A 52 -13.62 3.26 -7.78
C TRP A 52 -15.00 3.39 -8.42
N LYS A 53 -15.07 3.50 -9.75
CA LYS A 53 -16.34 3.72 -10.47
C LYS A 53 -17.18 2.48 -10.69
N HIS A 54 -16.57 1.30 -10.72
CA HIS A 54 -17.25 0.07 -11.12
C HIS A 54 -17.20 -1.03 -10.06
N ALA A 55 -16.35 -0.90 -9.04
CA ALA A 55 -16.03 -1.93 -8.06
C ALA A 55 -15.57 -3.26 -8.70
N LYS A 56 -15.17 -3.23 -9.98
CA LYS A 56 -14.71 -4.39 -10.73
C LYS A 56 -13.90 -4.01 -11.97
N ILE A 57 -13.05 -4.92 -12.42
CA ILE A 57 -12.37 -4.93 -13.71
C ILE A 57 -12.44 -6.35 -14.27
N GLY A 58 -13.19 -6.58 -15.35
CA GLY A 58 -13.43 -7.92 -15.86
C GLY A 58 -14.04 -8.83 -14.78
N GLU A 59 -13.41 -9.97 -14.54
CA GLU A 59 -13.80 -10.95 -13.51
C GLU A 59 -13.39 -10.54 -12.08
N PHE A 60 -12.49 -9.56 -11.94
CA PHE A 60 -12.01 -9.11 -10.63
C PHE A 60 -13.01 -8.15 -10.01
N THR A 61 -13.73 -8.59 -8.99
CA THR A 61 -14.73 -7.80 -8.27
C THR A 61 -14.28 -7.54 -6.84
N VAL A 62 -14.45 -6.29 -6.39
CA VAL A 62 -14.23 -5.87 -5.01
C VAL A 62 -15.33 -6.48 -4.15
N THR A 63 -15.01 -7.60 -3.50
CA THR A 63 -15.91 -8.34 -2.60
C THR A 63 -15.70 -8.00 -1.13
N LYS A 64 -14.61 -7.29 -0.82
CA LYS A 64 -14.24 -6.83 0.53
C LYS A 64 -13.45 -5.53 0.42
N PRO A 65 -13.35 -4.73 1.51
CA PRO A 65 -12.61 -3.48 1.49
C PRO A 65 -11.17 -3.64 1.03
N MET A 66 -10.76 -2.87 0.03
CA MET A 66 -9.48 -3.00 -0.69
C MET A 66 -8.67 -1.71 -0.57
N VAL A 67 -7.39 -1.80 -0.23
CA VAL A 67 -6.49 -0.63 -0.26
C VAL A 67 -6.11 -0.36 -1.72
N LEU A 68 -6.24 0.89 -2.17
CA LEU A 68 -5.90 1.30 -3.53
C LEU A 68 -4.45 1.73 -3.68
N GLY A 69 -3.99 1.85 -4.93
CA GLY A 69 -2.67 2.33 -5.28
C GLY A 69 -1.66 1.20 -5.49
N HIS A 70 -1.04 1.19 -6.66
CA HIS A 70 -0.13 0.13 -7.08
C HIS A 70 1.16 0.63 -7.74
N GLU A 71 1.32 1.94 -7.92
CA GLU A 71 2.49 2.56 -8.55
C GLU A 71 3.25 3.37 -7.50
N SER A 72 4.12 2.74 -6.72
CA SER A 72 4.57 3.30 -5.45
C SER A 72 6.07 3.54 -5.37
N SER A 73 6.45 4.49 -4.52
CA SER A 73 7.82 4.70 -4.07
C SER A 73 7.86 5.07 -2.59
N GLY A 74 8.98 4.75 -1.94
CA GLY A 74 9.14 5.00 -0.53
C GLY A 74 10.53 4.62 -0.02
N THR A 75 10.61 4.46 1.28
CA THR A 75 11.87 4.16 1.98
C THR A 75 11.73 2.88 2.79
N VAL A 76 12.74 2.02 2.77
CA VAL A 76 12.79 0.81 3.59
C VAL A 76 12.77 1.20 5.07
N ALA A 77 11.71 0.78 5.78
CA ALA A 77 11.51 1.03 7.20
C ALA A 77 11.90 -0.17 8.08
N ALA A 78 11.73 -1.39 7.58
CA ALA A 78 12.23 -2.62 8.22
C ALA A 78 12.55 -3.70 7.17
N VAL A 79 13.43 -4.63 7.54
CA VAL A 79 13.95 -5.69 6.65
C VAL A 79 13.77 -7.03 7.35
N GLY A 80 13.13 -7.99 6.69
CA GLY A 80 13.04 -9.37 7.17
C GLY A 80 14.41 -10.06 7.18
N SER A 81 14.58 -11.07 8.05
CA SER A 81 15.87 -11.74 8.30
C SER A 81 16.56 -12.34 7.07
N ASP A 82 15.75 -12.75 6.08
CA ASP A 82 16.21 -13.52 4.92
C ASP A 82 16.44 -12.60 3.71
N VAL A 83 16.02 -11.34 3.78
CA VAL A 83 16.21 -10.36 2.71
C VAL A 83 17.68 -9.94 2.62
N LYS A 84 18.23 -9.95 1.41
CA LYS A 84 19.59 -9.50 1.09
C LYS A 84 19.54 -8.30 0.14
N GLY A 85 20.57 -7.45 0.17
CA GLY A 85 20.72 -6.33 -0.77
C GLY A 85 19.87 -5.07 -0.46
N PHE A 86 19.16 -5.07 0.67
CA PHE A 86 18.39 -3.92 1.15
C PHE A 86 18.82 -3.54 2.57
N SER A 87 18.78 -2.24 2.84
CA SER A 87 19.08 -1.65 4.13
C SER A 87 17.98 -0.67 4.50
N ILE A 88 17.73 -0.50 5.80
CA ILE A 88 16.83 0.53 6.32
C ILE A 88 17.33 1.90 5.84
N GLY A 89 16.40 2.76 5.42
CA GLY A 89 16.70 4.08 4.84
C GLY A 89 16.92 4.10 3.33
N LYS A 90 17.03 2.94 2.67
CA LYS A 90 17.17 2.86 1.20
C LYS A 90 15.87 3.28 0.50
N CYS A 91 15.97 4.18 -0.48
CA CYS A 91 14.85 4.53 -1.35
C CYS A 91 14.58 3.42 -2.37
N VAL A 92 13.30 3.12 -2.58
CA VAL A 92 12.84 2.07 -3.50
C VAL A 92 11.61 2.54 -4.28
N SER A 93 11.49 2.07 -5.51
CA SER A 93 10.30 2.19 -6.36
C SER A 93 9.81 0.79 -6.72
N PHE A 94 8.50 0.58 -6.74
CA PHE A 94 7.90 -0.72 -7.04
C PHE A 94 6.52 -0.54 -7.65
N VAL A 95 6.15 -1.49 -8.51
CA VAL A 95 4.80 -1.62 -9.04
C VAL A 95 4.23 -2.91 -8.48
N ASP A 96 3.08 -2.84 -7.84
CA ASP A 96 2.37 -3.99 -7.32
C ASP A 96 1.26 -4.40 -8.30
N ILE A 97 1.32 -5.61 -8.87
CA ILE A 97 0.33 -6.06 -9.88
C ILE A 97 -0.61 -7.11 -9.29
N HIS A 98 -0.84 -7.14 -7.97
CA HIS A 98 -1.81 -8.05 -7.40
C HIS A 98 -3.24 -7.51 -7.61
N PHE A 99 -3.98 -8.14 -8.53
CA PHE A 99 -5.43 -8.00 -8.72
C PHE A 99 -6.20 -8.98 -7.82
#